data_AF-A0AAE0XBE6-F1
#
_entry.id   AF-A0AAE0XBE6-F1
#
_cell.length_a   1.000
_cell.length_b   1.000
_cell.length_c   1.000
_cell.angle_alpha   90.00
_cell.angle_beta   90.00
_cell.angle_gamma   90.00
#
_symmetry.space_group_name_H-M   'P 1'
#
loop_
_entity.id
_entity.type
_entity.pdbx_description
1 polymer ?
#
loop_
_entity_poly.entity_id
_entity_poly.type
_entity_poly.pdbx_seq_one_letter_code
_entity_poly.pdbx_strand_id
1 'polypeptide(L)'
;AMVQDKAAVEQFFSLVRLRRDPNDWLRYCHTRDPLQRIAHHLSNSLTQSEFAQFIIRFEQSQLAKQVDDTKHGRLRATPAVRESVCKTLGWKRRKFEHHLSIGRKWNRVCGEYDGLLCFIMHSKRGGLEVAPESYWAMADEEVAEFHRLLDDSYTRSICAAGKAFQDSLGGAEDTEFRWESINLTPAKVLEENMLSYLAPFPSISKNIYDPTRHPNWPRPQAWPAEWPWPVDPTLEGATGCELCEGTTACDCIDNGFPEVKPRIKRYEGKGLGLQAAAASPGQIAYLKNARIGHITGEIVPLDKYQESHWVLEFTRPDIDSADTPAVCQLYCGESGNCFRLLNHDCKPSARFTPKKVSGRYIMVVEALKDIHDGTEITVSYGNGFFGEACSCQTCK
;
A
#
# COMPACT_ATOMS: atom_id res chain seq x y z
N ALA A 1 22.17 18.70 1.19
CA ALA A 1 22.04 18.28 2.61
C ALA A 1 22.21 16.76 2.74
N MET A 2 22.64 16.22 3.90
CA MET A 2 22.88 14.76 4.06
C MET A 2 21.68 13.86 3.73
N VAL A 3 20.47 14.37 3.92
CA VAL A 3 19.21 13.68 3.57
C VAL A 3 19.01 13.51 2.05
N GLN A 4 19.83 14.19 1.25
CA GLN A 4 19.88 14.07 -0.21
C GLN A 4 20.98 13.13 -0.69
N ASP A 5 21.78 12.58 0.23
CA ASP A 5 22.85 11.64 -0.09
C ASP A 5 22.30 10.28 -0.53
N LYS A 6 23.10 9.56 -1.32
CA LYS A 6 22.83 8.18 -1.73
C LYS A 6 22.49 7.26 -0.56
N ALA A 7 23.19 7.40 0.56
CA ALA A 7 22.98 6.60 1.76
C ALA A 7 21.57 6.81 2.36
N ALA A 8 21.00 8.02 2.25
CA ALA A 8 19.66 8.30 2.73
C ALA A 8 18.58 7.60 1.87
N VAL A 9 18.76 7.54 0.56
CA VAL A 9 17.88 6.80 -0.35
C VAL A 9 18.03 5.29 -0.16
N GLU A 10 19.26 4.80 0.04
CA GLU A 10 19.51 3.39 0.39
C GLU A 10 18.83 2.98 1.70
N GLN A 11 18.86 3.85 2.70
CA GLN A 11 18.12 3.65 3.95
C GLN A 11 16.61 3.55 3.69
N PHE A 12 16.03 4.47 2.91
CA PHE A 12 14.61 4.40 2.56
C PHE A 12 14.25 3.05 1.91
N PHE A 13 15.09 2.56 0.99
CA PHE A 13 14.90 1.25 0.37
C PHE A 13 14.98 0.11 1.39
N SER A 14 15.92 0.21 2.35
CA SER A 14 16.03 -0.73 3.47
C SER A 14 14.73 -0.75 4.28
N LEU A 15 14.19 0.41 4.66
CA LEU A 15 12.95 0.52 5.43
C LEU A 15 11.76 -0.12 4.71
N VAL A 16 11.59 0.17 3.41
CA VAL A 16 10.52 -0.44 2.60
C VAL A 16 10.72 -1.95 2.51
N ARG A 17 11.93 -2.45 2.22
CA ARG A 17 12.22 -3.89 2.16
C ARG A 17 11.96 -4.60 3.48
N LEU A 18 12.33 -4.00 4.61
CA LEU A 18 12.07 -4.54 5.94
C LEU A 18 10.56 -4.59 6.23
N ARG A 19 9.78 -3.61 5.76
CA ARG A 19 8.31 -3.66 5.79
C ARG A 19 7.74 -4.76 4.92
N ARG A 20 8.43 -5.18 3.84
CA ARG A 20 8.00 -6.31 2.99
C ARG A 20 8.27 -7.68 3.59
N ASP A 21 9.01 -7.80 4.69
CA ASP A 21 9.25 -9.09 5.34
C ASP A 21 7.92 -9.69 5.86
N PRO A 22 7.53 -10.91 5.44
CA PRO A 22 6.32 -11.58 5.94
C PRO A 22 6.34 -11.86 7.45
N ASN A 23 7.53 -11.90 8.05
CA ASN A 23 7.78 -12.18 9.46
C ASN A 23 8.07 -10.93 10.29
N ASP A 24 7.86 -9.73 9.75
CA ASP A 24 8.03 -8.52 10.54
C ASP A 24 7.14 -8.54 11.81
N TRP A 25 7.62 -7.90 12.87
CA TRP A 25 6.92 -7.86 14.16
C TRP A 25 5.80 -6.81 14.22
N LEU A 26 5.72 -5.88 13.27
CA LEU A 26 4.60 -4.93 13.17
C LEU A 26 3.30 -5.63 12.80
N ARG A 27 3.37 -6.84 12.25
CA ARG A 27 2.18 -7.66 11.99
C ARG A 27 1.30 -7.84 13.20
N TYR A 28 1.79 -7.67 14.43
CA TYR A 28 1.02 -7.85 15.67
C TYR A 28 0.23 -6.61 16.14
N CYS A 29 0.36 -5.47 15.46
CA CYS A 29 -0.40 -4.25 15.75
C CYS A 29 -1.37 -3.93 14.61
N HIS A 30 -2.67 -4.09 14.87
CA HIS A 30 -3.75 -3.89 13.87
C HIS A 30 -4.71 -2.75 14.23
N THR A 31 -4.50 -2.08 15.36
CA THR A 31 -5.36 -0.98 15.78
C THR A 31 -5.15 0.23 14.87
N ARG A 32 -6.27 0.79 14.40
CA ARG A 32 -6.29 2.09 13.70
C ARG A 32 -6.30 3.27 14.67
N ASP A 33 -6.53 3.02 15.96
CA ASP A 33 -6.42 4.07 16.97
C ASP A 33 -4.94 4.48 17.10
N PRO A 34 -4.59 5.74 16.80
CA PRO A 34 -3.21 6.17 16.79
C PRO A 34 -2.53 6.00 18.15
N LEU A 35 -3.24 6.23 19.26
CA LEU A 35 -2.66 6.16 20.60
C LEU A 35 -2.41 4.72 21.04
N GLN A 36 -3.31 3.78 20.74
CA GLN A 36 -3.10 2.36 21.01
C GLN A 36 -1.93 1.81 20.18
N ARG A 37 -1.81 2.23 18.91
CA ARG A 37 -0.69 1.85 18.02
C ARG A 37 0.65 2.35 18.56
N ILE A 38 0.70 3.64 18.93
CA ILE A 38 1.85 4.26 19.60
C ILE A 38 2.22 3.49 20.88
N ALA A 39 1.22 3.19 21.73
CA ALA A 39 1.43 2.45 22.98
C ALA A 39 2.05 1.08 22.73
N HIS A 40 1.54 0.35 21.73
CA HIS A 40 2.02 -0.97 21.36
C HIS A 40 3.48 -0.93 20.90
N HIS A 41 3.79 -0.13 19.87
CA HIS A 41 5.14 -0.07 19.29
C HIS A 41 6.20 0.47 20.26
N LEU A 42 5.87 1.49 21.07
CA LEU A 42 6.80 2.07 22.05
C LEU A 42 6.88 1.30 23.36
N SER A 43 6.06 0.25 23.56
CA SER A 43 6.18 -0.65 24.71
C SER A 43 6.85 -1.98 24.36
N ASN A 44 6.76 -2.40 23.11
CA ASN A 44 7.33 -3.65 22.61
C ASN A 44 8.68 -3.46 21.89
N SER A 45 9.42 -2.40 22.23
CA SER A 45 10.70 -2.04 21.60
C SER A 45 11.87 -2.96 21.99
N LEU A 46 11.68 -4.28 21.91
CA LEU A 46 12.66 -5.29 22.28
C LEU A 46 13.68 -5.58 21.16
N THR A 47 13.45 -5.06 19.95
CA THR A 47 14.28 -5.35 18.78
C THR A 47 15.24 -4.20 18.47
N GLN A 48 16.52 -4.51 18.29
CA GLN A 48 17.56 -3.54 17.92
C GLN A 48 17.64 -3.27 16.40
N SER A 49 16.69 -3.79 15.60
CA SER A 49 16.76 -3.69 14.13
C SER A 49 16.60 -2.24 13.65
N GLU A 50 17.18 -1.94 12.49
CA GLU A 50 17.06 -0.64 11.82
C GLU A 50 15.60 -0.19 11.68
N PHE A 51 14.74 -1.12 11.27
CA PHE A 51 13.31 -0.85 11.11
C PHE A 51 12.61 -0.55 12.44
N ALA A 52 12.94 -1.27 13.51
CA ALA A 52 12.36 -1.00 14.83
C ALA A 52 12.76 0.38 15.36
N GLN A 53 14.02 0.79 15.13
CA GLN A 53 14.49 2.13 15.49
C GLN A 53 13.73 3.21 14.72
N PHE A 54 13.50 3.03 13.42
CA PHE A 54 12.68 3.96 12.63
C PHE A 54 11.26 4.03 13.16
N ILE A 55 10.61 2.89 13.43
CA ILE A 55 9.25 2.86 13.98
C ILE A 55 9.18 3.61 15.32
N ILE A 56 10.15 3.41 16.22
CA ILE A 56 10.18 4.16 17.49
C ILE A 56 10.22 5.67 17.25
N ARG A 57 11.06 6.15 16.32
CA ARG A 57 11.13 7.58 15.97
C ARG A 57 9.83 8.08 15.37
N PHE A 58 9.24 7.31 14.45
CA PHE A 58 7.96 7.62 13.83
C PHE A 58 6.86 7.73 14.89
N GLU A 59 6.72 6.77 15.80
CA GLU A 59 5.69 6.80 16.83
C GLU A 59 5.90 7.91 17.87
N GLN A 60 7.15 8.25 18.18
CA GLN A 60 7.45 9.44 18.98
C GLN A 60 6.97 10.71 18.27
N SER A 61 7.28 10.85 16.98
CA SER A 61 6.82 11.97 16.14
C SER A 61 5.28 12.05 16.11
N GLN A 62 4.60 10.92 15.89
CA GLN A 62 3.14 10.84 15.88
C GLN A 62 2.53 11.16 17.26
N LEU A 63 3.11 10.67 18.36
CA LEU A 63 2.67 11.03 19.72
C LEU A 63 2.73 12.55 19.94
N ALA A 64 3.82 13.18 19.50
CA ALA A 64 3.97 14.62 19.60
C ALA A 64 2.94 15.37 18.75
N LYS A 65 2.66 14.92 17.52
CA LYS A 65 1.59 15.50 16.68
C LYS A 65 0.22 15.37 17.38
N GLN A 66 -0.16 14.17 17.80
CA GLN A 66 -1.43 13.90 18.49
C GLN A 66 -1.64 14.78 19.73
N VAL A 67 -0.61 14.97 20.56
CA VAL A 67 -0.70 15.87 21.73
C VAL A 67 -0.73 17.34 21.31
N ASP A 68 0.06 17.73 20.32
CA ASP A 68 0.20 19.13 19.95
C ASP A 68 -1.00 19.66 19.14
N ASP A 69 -1.70 18.79 18.39
CA ASP A 69 -2.94 19.13 17.68
C ASP A 69 -4.06 19.54 18.65
N THR A 70 -4.05 19.03 19.89
CA THR A 70 -5.01 19.42 20.94
C THR A 70 -4.82 20.84 21.47
N LYS A 71 -3.72 21.52 21.11
CA LYS A 71 -3.40 22.84 21.65
C LYS A 71 -4.38 23.92 21.20
N HIS A 72 -5.03 23.76 20.04
CA HIS A 72 -5.98 24.74 19.47
C HIS A 72 -5.48 26.20 19.60
N GLY A 73 -4.24 26.46 19.15
CA GLY A 73 -3.61 27.79 19.22
C GLY A 73 -2.87 28.13 20.53
N ARG A 74 -2.89 27.24 21.54
CA ARG A 74 -2.10 27.42 22.78
C ARG A 74 -0.64 27.02 22.58
N LEU A 75 0.26 27.61 23.36
CA LEU A 75 1.68 27.22 23.35
C LEU A 75 1.92 25.80 23.88
N ARG A 76 1.07 25.31 24.79
CA ARG A 76 1.21 24.01 25.46
C ARG A 76 -0.12 23.29 25.57
N ALA A 77 -0.09 21.96 25.42
CA ALA A 77 -1.24 21.12 25.71
C ALA A 77 -1.57 21.19 27.22
N THR A 78 -2.85 21.14 27.56
CA THR A 78 -3.28 21.28 28.95
C THR A 78 -2.80 20.09 29.80
N PRO A 79 -2.63 20.27 31.12
CA PRO A 79 -2.34 19.16 32.03
C PRO A 79 -3.36 18.03 31.92
N ALA A 80 -4.65 18.36 31.78
CA ALA A 80 -5.74 17.39 31.65
C ALA A 80 -5.63 16.54 30.37
N VAL A 81 -5.29 17.14 29.22
CA VAL A 81 -5.06 16.37 27.99
C VAL A 81 -3.87 15.45 28.14
N ARG A 82 -2.75 15.94 28.70
CA ARG A 82 -1.55 15.11 28.93
C ARG A 82 -1.84 13.95 29.86
N GLU A 83 -2.62 14.18 30.91
CA GLU A 83 -3.04 13.13 31.84
C GLU A 83 -3.97 12.11 31.17
N SER A 84 -4.93 12.58 30.36
CA SER A 84 -5.80 11.72 29.57
C SER A 84 -5.02 10.83 28.61
N VAL A 85 -4.11 11.39 27.79
CA VAL A 85 -3.26 10.62 26.87
C VAL A 85 -2.37 9.66 27.64
N CYS A 86 -1.74 10.10 28.74
CA CYS A 86 -0.90 9.24 29.58
C CYS A 86 -1.70 8.05 30.16
N LYS A 87 -2.96 8.27 30.55
CA LYS A 87 -3.88 7.23 31.02
C LYS A 87 -4.26 6.26 29.90
N THR A 88 -4.60 6.75 28.71
CA THR A 88 -4.91 5.93 27.53
C THR A 88 -3.73 5.04 27.14
N LEU A 89 -2.50 5.56 27.19
CA LEU A 89 -1.29 4.81 26.90
C LEU A 89 -0.91 3.82 28.02
N GLY A 90 -1.50 3.93 29.21
CA GLY A 90 -1.14 3.12 30.39
C GLY A 90 0.28 3.36 30.89
N TRP A 91 0.85 4.54 30.62
CA TRP A 91 2.27 4.83 30.92
C TRP A 91 2.45 5.63 32.20
N LYS A 92 3.62 5.47 32.82
CA LYS A 92 4.10 6.41 33.84
C LYS A 92 4.40 7.76 33.16
N ARG A 93 4.09 8.87 33.85
CA ARG A 93 4.35 10.24 33.36
C ARG A 93 5.76 10.44 32.83
N ARG A 94 6.79 9.92 33.52
CA ARG A 94 8.19 10.02 33.07
C ARG A 94 8.42 9.39 31.69
N LYS A 95 7.82 8.22 31.41
CA LYS A 95 7.92 7.54 30.10
C LYS A 95 7.22 8.37 29.02
N PHE A 96 6.00 8.84 29.30
CA PHE A 96 5.25 9.70 28.40
C PHE A 96 6.02 10.98 28.02
N GLU A 97 6.53 11.71 29.02
CA GLU A 97 7.28 12.95 28.79
C GLU A 97 8.57 12.72 28.01
N HIS A 98 9.25 11.59 28.25
CA HIS A 98 10.45 11.21 27.51
C HIS A 98 10.15 11.02 26.01
N HIS A 99 9.16 10.21 25.65
CA HIS A 99 8.80 9.99 24.24
C HIS A 99 8.22 11.25 23.60
N LEU A 100 7.40 12.03 24.32
CA LEU A 100 6.84 13.29 23.82
C LEU A 100 7.94 14.32 23.51
N SER A 101 8.95 14.43 24.38
CA SER A 101 10.08 15.33 24.17
C SER A 101 10.89 14.96 22.93
N ILE A 102 11.20 13.67 22.74
CA ILE A 102 11.94 13.20 21.56
C ILE A 102 11.10 13.40 20.28
N GLY A 103 9.80 13.10 20.33
CA GLY A 103 8.89 13.31 19.21
C GLY A 103 8.85 14.76 18.73
N ARG A 104 8.79 15.72 19.66
CA ARG A 104 8.85 17.15 19.33
C ARG A 104 10.17 17.56 18.69
N LYS A 105 11.29 16.97 19.10
CA LYS A 105 12.59 17.21 18.47
C LYS A 105 12.59 16.74 17.01
N TRP A 106 12.06 15.54 16.74
CA TRP A 106 11.91 15.07 15.37
C TRP A 106 10.98 15.95 14.53
N ASN A 107 9.82 16.33 15.07
CA ASN A 107 8.89 17.21 14.36
C ASN A 107 9.53 18.59 14.06
N ARG A 108 10.33 19.13 14.99
CA ARG A 108 11.10 20.36 14.77
C ARG A 108 12.10 20.23 13.64
N VAL A 109 12.89 19.14 13.60
CA VAL A 109 13.87 18.90 12.53
C VAL A 109 13.18 18.69 11.18
N CYS A 110 12.06 17.96 11.15
CA CYS A 110 11.31 17.73 9.92
C CYS A 110 10.57 19.00 9.43
N GLY A 111 10.11 19.86 10.33
CA GLY A 111 9.38 21.07 9.97
C GLY A 111 8.17 20.75 9.09
N GLU A 112 8.06 21.44 7.95
CA GLU A 112 7.00 21.25 6.95
C GLU A 112 7.29 20.09 5.97
N TYR A 113 8.46 19.48 6.05
CA TYR A 113 8.90 18.41 5.16
C TYR A 113 8.38 17.05 5.65
N ASP A 114 7.08 16.80 5.44
CA ASP A 114 6.47 15.49 5.70
C ASP A 114 7.24 14.38 4.96
N GLY A 115 7.43 13.23 5.61
CA GLY A 115 8.23 12.14 5.05
C GLY A 115 9.74 12.25 5.25
N LEU A 116 10.29 13.42 5.64
CA LEU A 116 11.73 13.62 5.79
C LEU A 116 12.38 12.64 6.79
N LEU A 117 11.63 12.24 7.83
CA LEU A 117 12.10 11.30 8.85
C LEU A 117 12.62 9.97 8.27
N CYS A 118 12.13 9.54 7.10
CA CYS A 118 12.60 8.33 6.42
C CYS A 118 14.06 8.45 5.89
N PHE A 119 14.51 9.68 5.66
CA PHE A 119 15.81 10.01 5.05
C PHE A 119 16.82 10.55 6.07
N ILE A 120 16.38 10.79 7.32
CA ILE A 120 17.29 11.08 8.43
C ILE A 120 17.94 9.77 8.89
N MET A 121 19.27 9.72 8.89
CA MET A 121 20.01 8.49 9.14
C MET A 121 19.72 7.86 10.51
N HIS A 122 19.56 6.54 10.55
CA HIS A 122 19.31 5.77 11.78
C HIS A 122 20.58 5.36 12.49
N SER A 123 21.65 5.13 11.72
CA SER A 123 22.95 4.69 12.21
C SER A 123 24.07 5.39 11.44
N LYS A 124 25.29 5.32 11.99
CA LYS A 124 26.52 5.73 11.29
C LYS A 124 26.83 4.73 10.15
N ARG A 125 26.04 4.74 9.08
CA ARG A 125 26.33 3.99 7.84
C ARG A 125 26.86 4.95 6.77
N GLY A 126 27.81 4.47 5.96
CA GLY A 126 28.26 5.16 4.74
C GLY A 126 29.38 6.19 4.90
N GLY A 127 30.20 6.12 5.96
CA GLY A 127 31.33 7.06 6.14
C GLY A 127 30.95 8.48 6.56
N LEU A 128 29.65 8.74 6.74
CA LEU A 128 29.12 9.99 7.30
C LEU A 128 29.07 9.87 8.83
N GLU A 129 29.77 10.76 9.53
CA GLU A 129 29.96 10.72 11.00
C GLU A 129 28.81 11.30 11.82
N VAL A 130 27.70 11.72 11.19
CA VAL A 130 26.64 12.43 11.90
C VAL A 130 25.73 11.45 12.62
N ALA A 131 25.76 11.49 13.94
CA ALA A 131 24.89 10.70 14.78
C ALA A 131 23.45 11.26 14.71
N PRO A 132 22.40 10.42 14.87
CA PRO A 132 21.02 10.89 14.93
C PRO A 132 20.81 12.02 15.96
N GLU A 133 21.55 11.99 17.06
CA GLU A 133 21.53 12.98 18.14
C GLU A 133 22.04 14.36 17.68
N SER A 134 22.88 14.42 16.65
CA SER A 134 23.36 15.68 16.07
C SER A 134 22.21 16.49 15.46
N TYR A 135 21.21 15.83 14.87
CA TYR A 135 20.01 16.52 14.35
C TYR A 135 19.19 17.14 15.48
N TRP A 136 19.11 16.48 16.63
CA TRP A 136 18.41 16.99 17.80
C TRP A 136 19.12 18.12 18.51
N ALA A 137 20.44 18.23 18.34
CA ALA A 137 21.28 19.22 19.00
C ALA A 137 21.29 20.57 18.27
N MET A 138 20.79 20.62 17.03
CA MET A 138 20.75 21.86 16.24
C MET A 138 19.95 22.96 16.97
N ALA A 139 20.51 24.17 17.04
CA ALA A 139 19.84 25.40 17.47
C ALA A 139 18.74 25.82 16.46
N ASP A 140 17.86 26.75 16.84
CA ASP A 140 16.71 27.12 15.98
C ASP A 140 17.18 27.76 14.66
N GLU A 141 18.28 28.52 14.71
CA GLU A 141 18.92 29.13 13.55
C GLU A 141 19.54 28.07 12.62
N GLU A 142 20.12 27.01 13.18
CA GLU A 142 20.70 25.89 12.42
C GLU A 142 19.60 25.05 11.75
N VAL A 143 18.47 24.86 12.42
CA VAL A 143 17.29 24.20 11.82
C VAL A 143 16.73 25.04 10.67
N ALA A 144 16.65 26.36 10.83
CA ALA A 144 16.19 27.26 9.77
C ALA A 144 17.11 27.22 8.55
N GLU A 145 18.43 27.24 8.76
CA GLU A 145 19.40 27.10 7.66
C GLU A 145 19.35 25.72 7.02
N PHE A 146 19.19 24.66 7.82
CA PHE A 146 18.97 23.31 7.32
C PHE A 146 17.73 23.26 6.42
N HIS A 147 16.61 23.83 6.83
CA HIS A 147 15.38 23.91 6.02
C HIS A 147 15.56 24.73 4.75
N ARG A 148 16.36 25.80 4.77
CA ARG A 148 16.68 26.58 3.57
C ARG A 148 17.46 25.76 2.54
N LEU A 149 18.34 24.87 3.00
CA LEU A 149 19.10 23.96 2.14
C LEU A 149 18.27 22.79 1.59
N LEU A 150 17.05 22.58 2.11
CA LEU A 150 16.12 21.54 1.67
C LEU A 150 15.07 22.03 0.66
N ASP A 151 14.96 23.34 0.44
CA ASP A 151 13.91 23.90 -0.41
C ASP A 151 14.21 23.75 -1.90
N ASP A 152 14.14 22.51 -2.39
CA ASP A 152 14.33 22.15 -3.79
C ASP A 152 13.38 21.02 -4.24
N SER A 153 13.28 20.81 -5.55
CA SER A 153 12.40 19.80 -6.15
C SER A 153 12.82 18.36 -5.82
N TYR A 154 14.10 18.13 -5.55
CA TYR A 154 14.62 16.83 -5.17
C TYR A 154 14.07 16.44 -3.79
N THR A 155 14.21 17.33 -2.81
CA THR A 155 13.76 17.11 -1.44
C THR A 155 12.26 16.91 -1.38
N ARG A 156 11.49 17.72 -2.11
CA ARG A 156 10.03 17.57 -2.20
C ARG A 156 9.64 16.17 -2.72
N SER A 157 10.41 15.65 -3.68
CA SER A 157 10.16 14.32 -4.27
C SER A 157 10.46 13.18 -3.30
N ILE A 158 11.60 13.21 -2.60
CA ILE A 158 11.91 12.20 -1.58
C ILE A 158 10.96 12.29 -0.39
N CYS A 159 10.58 13.49 0.03
CA CYS A 159 9.61 13.73 1.10
C CYS A 159 8.23 13.15 0.74
N ALA A 160 7.76 13.34 -0.50
CA ALA A 160 6.52 12.71 -0.95
C ALA A 160 6.56 11.18 -0.84
N ALA A 161 7.67 10.54 -1.23
CA ALA A 161 7.86 9.09 -1.09
C ALA A 161 7.90 8.66 0.39
N GLY A 162 8.65 9.37 1.22
CA GLY A 162 8.73 9.12 2.65
C GLY A 162 7.40 9.30 3.37
N LYS A 163 6.60 10.29 2.95
CA LYS A 163 5.26 10.53 3.49
C LYS A 163 4.34 9.37 3.14
N ALA A 164 4.33 8.94 1.88
CA ALA A 164 3.53 7.78 1.46
C ALA A 164 3.89 6.52 2.26
N PHE A 165 5.19 6.30 2.52
CA PHE A 165 5.63 5.20 3.40
C PHE A 165 5.13 5.37 4.84
N GLN A 166 5.25 6.57 5.43
CA GLN A 166 4.77 6.84 6.79
C GLN A 166 3.26 6.67 6.93
N ASP A 167 2.49 7.14 5.94
CA ASP A 167 1.03 6.98 5.91
C ASP A 167 0.66 5.49 5.90
N SER A 168 1.39 4.66 5.16
CA SER A 168 1.21 3.18 5.12
C SER A 168 1.44 2.48 6.48
N LEU A 169 2.16 3.13 7.40
CA LEU A 169 2.39 2.63 8.77
C LEU A 169 1.33 3.15 9.77
N GLY A 170 0.62 4.21 9.41
CA GLY A 170 -0.40 4.86 10.22
C GLY A 170 -1.80 4.24 10.14
N GLY A 171 -1.96 3.15 9.39
CA GLY A 171 -3.24 2.44 9.21
C GLY A 171 -3.92 2.66 7.86
N ALA A 172 -3.30 3.43 6.95
CA ALA A 172 -3.69 3.50 5.55
C ALA A 172 -3.40 2.18 4.79
N GLU A 173 -3.83 2.11 3.54
CA GLU A 173 -3.46 1.01 2.65
C GLU A 173 -1.94 0.95 2.46
N ASP A 174 -1.41 -0.27 2.38
CA ASP A 174 0.01 -0.46 2.11
C ASP A 174 0.34 0.09 0.71
N THR A 175 1.49 0.76 0.59
CA THR A 175 1.84 1.51 -0.62
C THR A 175 2.93 0.76 -1.39
N GLU A 176 2.66 0.33 -2.62
CA GLU A 176 3.69 -0.13 -3.57
C GLU A 176 4.47 1.07 -4.11
N PHE A 177 5.79 0.97 -4.21
CA PHE A 177 6.62 1.97 -4.89
C PHE A 177 7.08 1.48 -6.25
N ARG A 178 7.18 2.39 -7.24
CA ARG A 178 7.51 2.06 -8.63
C ARG A 178 8.83 1.30 -8.78
N TRP A 179 9.82 1.57 -7.94
CA TRP A 179 11.10 0.87 -7.97
C TRP A 179 11.02 -0.61 -7.56
N GLU A 180 9.99 -1.03 -6.83
CA GLU A 180 9.87 -2.40 -6.29
C GLU A 180 9.62 -3.46 -7.36
N SER A 181 9.00 -3.07 -8.48
CA SER A 181 8.61 -3.96 -9.59
C SER A 181 9.70 -4.13 -10.67
N ILE A 182 10.64 -3.19 -10.74
CA ILE A 182 11.71 -3.13 -11.75
C ILE A 182 13.09 -3.53 -11.22
N ASN A 183 13.17 -3.97 -9.95
CA ASN A 183 14.41 -4.40 -9.28
C ASN A 183 15.58 -3.40 -9.45
N LEU A 184 15.31 -2.09 -9.48
CA LEU A 184 16.35 -1.08 -9.59
C LEU A 184 17.23 -1.09 -8.33
N THR A 185 18.54 -0.95 -8.54
CA THR A 185 19.48 -0.72 -7.43
C THR A 185 19.43 0.75 -7.01
N PRO A 186 19.68 1.08 -5.73
CA PRO A 186 19.73 2.47 -5.26
C PRO A 186 20.68 3.36 -6.09
N ALA A 187 21.79 2.80 -6.56
CA ALA A 187 22.75 3.49 -7.42
C ALA A 187 22.12 3.97 -8.74
N LYS A 188 21.28 3.15 -9.38
CA LYS A 188 20.60 3.49 -10.63
C LYS A 188 19.47 4.50 -10.44
N VAL A 189 18.88 4.57 -9.24
CA VAL A 189 17.78 5.50 -8.92
C VAL A 189 18.27 6.93 -8.71
N LEU A 190 19.56 7.11 -8.44
CA LEU A 190 20.18 8.40 -8.17
C LEU A 190 20.82 9.04 -9.41
N GLU A 191 20.79 8.36 -10.55
CA GLU A 191 21.11 8.97 -11.84
C GLU A 191 20.00 9.98 -12.18
N GLU A 192 20.38 11.15 -12.72
CA GLU A 192 19.44 12.22 -13.09
C GLU A 192 18.32 11.65 -13.98
N ASN A 193 17.08 11.78 -13.51
CA ASN A 193 15.80 11.28 -14.09
C ASN A 193 15.15 10.05 -13.44
N MET A 194 15.74 9.45 -12.40
CA MET A 194 15.17 8.22 -11.80
C MET A 194 14.43 8.44 -10.46
N LEU A 195 14.33 9.68 -9.97
CA LEU A 195 13.55 10.04 -8.76
C LEU A 195 12.06 9.72 -8.88
N SER A 196 11.52 9.73 -10.11
CA SER A 196 10.14 9.33 -10.38
C SER A 196 9.85 7.89 -9.93
N TYR A 197 10.87 7.03 -9.85
CA TYR A 197 10.71 5.66 -9.35
C TYR A 197 10.58 5.57 -7.83
N LEU A 198 10.94 6.62 -7.08
CA LEU A 198 10.63 6.73 -5.64
C LEU A 198 9.14 6.96 -5.39
N ALA A 199 8.40 7.44 -6.39
CA ALA A 199 6.98 7.70 -6.23
C ALA A 199 6.19 6.40 -5.99
N PRO A 200 5.07 6.49 -5.27
CA PRO A 200 4.08 5.41 -5.23
C PRO A 200 3.70 4.93 -6.63
N PHE A 201 3.43 3.64 -6.75
CA PHE A 201 2.78 3.08 -7.93
C PHE A 201 1.38 3.71 -8.10
N PRO A 202 0.95 4.08 -9.32
CA PRO A 202 -0.35 4.71 -9.53
C PRO A 202 -1.52 3.82 -9.14
N SER A 203 -2.09 4.05 -7.95
CA SER A 203 -3.29 3.36 -7.49
C SER A 203 -4.56 4.04 -8.01
N ILE A 204 -5.49 3.24 -8.53
CA ILE A 204 -6.80 3.69 -9.02
C ILE A 204 -7.91 2.85 -8.36
N SER A 205 -9.01 3.49 -7.98
CA SER A 205 -10.15 2.82 -7.31
C SER A 205 -11.17 2.22 -8.28
N LYS A 206 -11.16 2.64 -9.55
CA LYS A 206 -12.09 2.22 -10.60
C LYS A 206 -11.34 1.92 -11.89
N ASN A 207 -11.87 1.01 -12.69
CA ASN A 207 -11.32 0.70 -14.01
C ASN A 207 -11.41 1.91 -14.94
N ILE A 208 -10.39 2.08 -15.77
CA ILE A 208 -10.31 3.15 -16.76
C ILE A 208 -10.69 2.56 -18.11
N TYR A 209 -11.78 3.05 -18.70
CA TYR A 209 -12.10 2.82 -20.10
C TYR A 209 -11.93 4.14 -20.85
N ASP A 210 -11.06 4.16 -21.85
CA ASP A 210 -10.82 5.31 -22.71
C ASP A 210 -10.93 4.89 -24.19
N PRO A 211 -12.07 5.19 -24.86
CA PRO A 211 -12.26 4.81 -26.26
C PRO A 211 -11.29 5.54 -27.20
N THR A 212 -10.74 6.69 -26.79
CA THR A 212 -9.82 7.48 -27.63
C THR A 212 -8.44 6.84 -27.74
N ARG A 213 -8.05 6.03 -26.74
CA ARG A 213 -6.80 5.24 -26.77
C ARG A 213 -6.87 4.02 -27.68
N HIS A 214 -8.08 3.60 -28.06
CA HIS A 214 -8.33 2.38 -28.82
C HIS A 214 -9.37 2.61 -29.93
N PRO A 215 -9.11 3.52 -30.89
CA PRO A 215 -10.11 3.90 -31.89
C PRO A 215 -10.51 2.75 -32.83
N ASN A 216 -9.65 1.74 -32.99
CA ASN A 216 -9.88 0.58 -33.85
C ASN A 216 -10.16 -0.69 -33.06
N TRP A 217 -10.76 -0.60 -31.86
CA TRP A 217 -11.07 -1.78 -31.04
C TRP A 217 -12.06 -2.69 -31.79
N PRO A 218 -11.65 -3.91 -32.22
CA PRO A 218 -12.55 -4.84 -32.87
C PRO A 218 -13.64 -5.33 -31.90
N ARG A 219 -14.86 -5.50 -32.42
CA ARG A 219 -15.94 -6.12 -31.65
C ARG A 219 -15.51 -7.53 -31.20
N PRO A 220 -15.58 -7.88 -29.90
CA PRO A 220 -15.28 -9.22 -29.44
C PRO A 220 -16.17 -10.26 -30.14
N GLN A 221 -15.63 -11.44 -30.44
CA GLN A 221 -16.33 -12.44 -31.25
C GLN A 221 -17.67 -12.90 -30.62
N ALA A 222 -17.72 -13.03 -29.30
CA ALA A 222 -18.93 -13.41 -28.58
C ALA A 222 -19.86 -12.23 -28.24
N TRP A 223 -19.50 -11.00 -28.61
CA TRP A 223 -20.33 -9.84 -28.29
C TRP A 223 -21.64 -9.88 -29.09
N PRO A 224 -22.82 -9.78 -28.43
CA PRO A 224 -24.10 -9.82 -29.13
C PRO A 224 -24.22 -8.76 -30.22
N ALA A 225 -24.77 -9.13 -31.37
CA ALA A 225 -24.78 -8.28 -32.55
C ALA A 225 -25.70 -7.05 -32.39
N GLU A 226 -26.74 -7.21 -31.57
CA GLU A 226 -27.74 -6.22 -31.22
C GLU A 226 -27.28 -5.24 -30.13
N TRP A 227 -26.18 -5.53 -29.44
CA TRP A 227 -25.60 -4.62 -28.45
C TRP A 227 -24.75 -3.54 -29.12
N PRO A 228 -24.70 -2.33 -28.54
CA PRO A 228 -23.90 -1.25 -29.09
C PRO A 228 -22.41 -1.59 -29.07
N TRP A 229 -21.67 -1.06 -30.06
CA TRP A 229 -20.21 -1.14 -30.15
C TRP A 229 -19.68 0.04 -30.99
N PRO A 230 -18.58 0.71 -30.61
CA PRO A 230 -17.78 0.49 -29.40
C PRO A 230 -18.42 1.11 -28.14
N VAL A 231 -18.32 0.40 -27.01
CA VAL A 231 -18.77 0.85 -25.69
C VAL A 231 -17.84 0.27 -24.62
N ASP A 232 -17.92 0.74 -23.37
CA ASP A 232 -17.25 0.10 -22.24
C ASP A 232 -17.69 -1.38 -22.15
N PRO A 233 -16.80 -2.36 -22.41
CA PRO A 233 -17.19 -3.77 -22.45
C PRO A 233 -17.63 -4.33 -21.10
N THR A 234 -17.42 -3.59 -20.01
CA THR A 234 -17.86 -3.97 -18.66
C THR A 234 -19.27 -3.47 -18.33
N LEU A 235 -19.85 -2.60 -19.16
CA LEU A 235 -21.18 -2.04 -18.96
C LEU A 235 -22.27 -3.00 -19.46
N GLU A 236 -23.23 -3.34 -18.60
CA GLU A 236 -24.42 -4.15 -18.96
C GLU A 236 -25.66 -3.26 -19.15
N GLY A 237 -25.72 -2.11 -18.49
CA GLY A 237 -26.81 -1.14 -18.63
C GLY A 237 -28.06 -1.43 -17.80
N ALA A 238 -28.20 -2.62 -17.19
CA ALA A 238 -29.25 -2.89 -16.20
C ALA A 238 -28.85 -2.38 -14.81
N THR A 239 -29.82 -1.82 -14.05
CA THR A 239 -29.59 -1.39 -12.66
C THR A 239 -29.57 -2.61 -11.74
N GLY A 240 -28.45 -2.86 -11.06
CA GLY A 240 -28.34 -3.94 -10.08
C GLY A 240 -26.96 -4.03 -9.45
N CYS A 241 -26.90 -4.61 -8.26
CA CYS A 241 -25.68 -4.83 -7.51
C CYS A 241 -25.70 -6.22 -6.85
N GLU A 242 -24.81 -7.11 -7.29
CA GLU A 242 -24.58 -8.41 -6.66
C GLU A 242 -23.92 -8.31 -5.28
N LEU A 243 -23.48 -7.12 -4.85
CA LEU A 243 -22.84 -6.93 -3.56
C LEU A 243 -23.79 -6.58 -2.41
N CYS A 244 -24.96 -6.00 -2.69
CA CYS A 244 -25.88 -5.53 -1.65
C CYS A 244 -27.36 -5.80 -1.94
N GLU A 245 -27.68 -6.57 -2.99
CA GLU A 245 -29.05 -6.87 -3.44
C GLU A 245 -29.91 -5.60 -3.73
N GLY A 246 -29.27 -4.43 -3.78
CA GLY A 246 -29.91 -3.13 -3.97
C GLY A 246 -30.20 -2.85 -5.44
N THR A 247 -31.30 -2.14 -5.70
CA THR A 247 -31.89 -1.99 -7.03
C THR A 247 -31.46 -0.74 -7.80
N THR A 248 -30.94 0.31 -7.16
CA THR A 248 -30.53 1.55 -7.85
C THR A 248 -29.46 2.33 -7.09
N ALA A 249 -28.27 2.50 -7.69
CA ALA A 249 -27.08 3.21 -7.20
C ALA A 249 -26.62 2.85 -5.77
N CYS A 250 -25.56 2.05 -5.67
CA CYS A 250 -24.88 1.76 -4.40
C CYS A 250 -23.44 2.27 -4.40
N ASP A 251 -22.88 2.38 -3.21
CA ASP A 251 -21.48 2.72 -2.95
C ASP A 251 -20.62 1.46 -2.68
N CYS A 252 -21.08 0.26 -3.08
CA CYS A 252 -20.40 -0.99 -2.75
C CYS A 252 -19.00 -1.14 -3.35
N ILE A 253 -18.65 -0.36 -4.38
CA ILE A 253 -17.26 -0.29 -4.88
C ILE A 253 -16.35 0.31 -3.80
N ASP A 254 -16.84 1.32 -3.10
CA ASP A 254 -16.08 2.09 -2.12
C ASP A 254 -16.21 1.47 -0.71
N ASN A 255 -17.40 0.98 -0.34
CA ASN A 255 -17.73 0.52 1.01
C ASN A 255 -18.15 -0.97 1.11
N GLY A 256 -18.20 -1.71 0.00
CA GLY A 256 -18.67 -3.11 -0.03
C GLY A 256 -17.61 -4.15 0.30
N PHE A 257 -16.38 -3.74 0.60
CA PHE A 257 -15.23 -4.60 0.87
C PHE A 257 -14.71 -4.44 2.31
N PRO A 258 -14.00 -5.45 2.85
CA PRO A 258 -13.44 -5.39 4.19
C PRO A 258 -12.65 -4.10 4.43
N GLU A 259 -12.83 -3.55 5.63
CA GLU A 259 -12.11 -2.37 6.10
C GLU A 259 -10.60 -2.68 6.24
N VAL A 260 -10.26 -3.84 6.80
CA VAL A 260 -8.88 -4.30 6.93
C VAL A 260 -8.38 -4.83 5.59
N LYS A 261 -7.44 -4.10 4.99
CA LYS A 261 -6.86 -4.43 3.68
C LYS A 261 -5.65 -5.36 3.82
N PRO A 262 -5.37 -6.19 2.80
CA PRO A 262 -4.15 -6.99 2.76
C PRO A 262 -2.88 -6.13 2.83
N ARG A 263 -1.78 -6.73 3.30
CA ARG A 263 -0.46 -6.11 3.39
C ARG A 263 0.41 -6.52 2.20
N ILE A 264 1.23 -5.62 1.69
CA ILE A 264 2.16 -5.93 0.60
C ILE A 264 3.42 -6.54 1.20
N LYS A 265 3.72 -7.78 0.84
CA LYS A 265 4.86 -8.55 1.34
C LYS A 265 5.70 -9.10 0.20
N ARG A 266 6.95 -9.45 0.48
CA ARG A 266 7.85 -10.11 -0.48
C ARG A 266 7.96 -11.58 -0.11
N TYR A 267 7.60 -12.44 -1.05
CA TYR A 267 7.68 -13.89 -0.92
C TYR A 267 8.84 -14.43 -1.75
N GLU A 268 9.58 -15.36 -1.15
CA GLU A 268 10.77 -15.96 -1.77
C GLU A 268 10.41 -16.65 -3.10
N GLY A 269 11.13 -16.30 -4.16
CA GLY A 269 10.92 -16.84 -5.50
C GLY A 269 9.66 -16.38 -6.23
N LYS A 270 8.81 -15.54 -5.59
CA LYS A 270 7.57 -15.01 -6.21
C LYS A 270 7.57 -13.49 -6.39
N GLY A 271 8.39 -12.75 -5.62
CA GLY A 271 8.39 -11.29 -5.67
C GLY A 271 7.39 -10.69 -4.68
N LEU A 272 6.73 -9.59 -5.04
CA LEU A 272 5.69 -9.01 -4.21
C LEU A 272 4.42 -9.88 -4.21
N GLY A 273 3.69 -9.87 -3.11
CA GLY A 273 2.47 -10.63 -2.87
C GLY A 273 1.58 -9.93 -1.84
N LEU A 274 0.33 -10.40 -1.72
CA LEU A 274 -0.58 -9.90 -0.68
C LEU A 274 -0.67 -10.89 0.48
N GLN A 275 -0.42 -10.38 1.69
CA GLN A 275 -0.62 -11.10 2.94
C GLN A 275 -1.96 -10.72 3.55
N ALA A 276 -2.76 -11.73 3.91
CA ALA A 276 -4.03 -11.54 4.59
C ALA A 276 -3.82 -10.87 5.96
N ALA A 277 -4.71 -9.94 6.30
CA ALA A 277 -4.69 -9.21 7.55
C ALA A 277 -6.05 -9.30 8.24
N ALA A 278 -6.09 -9.83 9.46
CA ALA A 278 -7.28 -9.83 10.30
C ALA A 278 -7.32 -8.59 11.21
N ALA A 279 -8.42 -8.41 11.94
CA ALA A 279 -8.53 -7.38 12.98
C ALA A 279 -7.66 -7.69 14.22
N SER A 280 -7.33 -8.97 14.44
CA SER A 280 -6.42 -9.39 15.51
C SER A 280 -5.54 -10.57 15.08
N PRO A 281 -4.30 -10.67 15.60
CA PRO A 281 -3.36 -11.72 15.19
C PRO A 281 -3.91 -13.13 15.38
N GLY A 282 -3.67 -13.99 14.40
CA GLY A 282 -4.06 -15.40 14.44
C GLY A 282 -5.55 -15.68 14.17
N GLN A 283 -6.37 -14.65 13.97
CA GLN A 283 -7.76 -14.83 13.54
C GLN A 283 -7.86 -15.18 12.05
N ILE A 284 -9.05 -15.58 11.64
CA ILE A 284 -9.42 -15.67 10.23
C ILE A 284 -9.57 -14.25 9.70
N ALA A 285 -8.78 -13.90 8.68
CA ALA A 285 -8.87 -12.61 8.00
C ALA A 285 -10.07 -12.57 7.05
N TYR A 286 -10.28 -13.66 6.30
CA TYR A 286 -11.37 -13.81 5.34
C TYR A 286 -11.98 -15.20 5.48
N LEU A 287 -13.28 -15.26 5.74
CA LEU A 287 -14.04 -16.52 5.72
C LEU A 287 -14.16 -17.04 4.28
N LYS A 288 -14.37 -18.33 4.11
CA LYS A 288 -14.74 -18.92 2.82
C LYS A 288 -15.92 -18.17 2.19
N ASN A 289 -15.82 -17.89 0.90
CA ASN A 289 -16.74 -17.09 0.08
C ASN A 289 -16.80 -15.59 0.45
N ALA A 290 -15.97 -15.11 1.39
CA ALA A 290 -15.88 -13.68 1.66
C ALA A 290 -15.23 -12.94 0.48
N ARG A 291 -15.71 -11.72 0.25
CA ARG A 291 -15.12 -10.78 -0.70
C ARG A 291 -13.93 -10.10 -0.04
N ILE A 292 -12.78 -10.14 -0.69
CA ILE A 292 -11.52 -9.57 -0.18
C ILE A 292 -11.34 -8.14 -0.70
N GLY A 293 -11.66 -7.92 -1.98
CA GLY A 293 -11.56 -6.65 -2.68
C GLY A 293 -11.89 -6.82 -4.17
N HIS A 294 -11.54 -5.86 -5.00
CA HIS A 294 -11.59 -5.97 -6.46
C HIS A 294 -10.29 -5.50 -7.08
N ILE A 295 -9.92 -6.05 -8.22
CA ILE A 295 -8.75 -5.60 -8.99
C ILE A 295 -9.14 -4.47 -9.93
N THR A 296 -8.25 -3.50 -10.10
CA THR A 296 -8.44 -2.34 -10.99
C THR A 296 -7.31 -2.19 -12.00
N GLY A 297 -7.66 -1.64 -13.17
CA GLY A 297 -6.72 -1.42 -14.28
C GLY A 297 -7.34 -0.66 -15.44
N GLU A 298 -6.60 -0.57 -16.54
CA GLU A 298 -7.07 -0.06 -17.83
C GLU A 298 -7.82 -1.18 -18.58
N ILE A 299 -9.03 -0.90 -19.07
CA ILE A 299 -9.80 -1.81 -19.90
C ILE A 299 -9.32 -1.68 -21.34
N VAL A 300 -8.76 -2.76 -21.88
CA VAL A 300 -8.09 -2.78 -23.18
C VAL A 300 -8.57 -3.94 -24.07
N PRO A 301 -8.36 -3.85 -25.41
CA PRO A 301 -8.65 -4.96 -26.31
C PRO A 301 -7.95 -6.24 -25.89
N LEU A 302 -8.57 -7.37 -26.22
CA LEU A 302 -7.88 -8.67 -26.21
C LEU A 302 -6.57 -8.54 -27.01
N ASP A 303 -5.56 -9.28 -26.58
CA ASP A 303 -4.26 -9.37 -27.25
C ASP A 303 -3.44 -8.08 -27.34
N LYS A 304 -3.85 -6.96 -26.72
CA LYS A 304 -3.05 -5.72 -26.75
C LYS A 304 -1.69 -5.90 -26.07
N TYR A 305 -1.67 -6.64 -24.96
CA TYR A 305 -0.46 -6.84 -24.15
C TYR A 305 -0.16 -8.34 -23.95
N GLN A 306 -0.08 -9.11 -25.05
CA GLN A 306 0.16 -10.56 -25.02
C GLN A 306 1.42 -10.97 -24.25
N GLU A 307 2.46 -10.15 -24.27
CA GLU A 307 3.73 -10.42 -23.58
C GLU A 307 3.73 -9.95 -22.10
N SER A 308 2.65 -9.30 -21.65
CA SER A 308 2.59 -8.77 -20.29
C SER A 308 1.99 -9.76 -19.30
N HIS A 309 2.63 -9.92 -18.16
CA HIS A 309 2.08 -10.67 -17.02
C HIS A 309 1.08 -9.85 -16.18
N TRP A 310 0.77 -8.61 -16.58
CA TRP A 310 -0.13 -7.71 -15.87
C TRP A 310 -1.52 -7.61 -16.50
N VAL A 311 -1.93 -8.61 -17.28
CA VAL A 311 -3.27 -8.68 -17.87
C VAL A 311 -4.12 -9.73 -17.17
N LEU A 312 -5.39 -9.39 -16.99
CA LEU A 312 -6.43 -10.33 -16.58
C LEU A 312 -7.51 -10.33 -17.66
N GLU A 313 -7.86 -11.51 -18.17
CA GLU A 313 -8.99 -11.64 -19.07
C GLU A 313 -10.30 -11.38 -18.35
N PHE A 314 -11.18 -10.60 -18.97
CA PHE A 314 -12.45 -10.19 -18.40
C PHE A 314 -13.59 -10.85 -19.17
N THR A 315 -14.36 -11.69 -18.47
CA THR A 315 -15.53 -12.38 -19.03
C THR A 315 -16.82 -11.69 -18.61
N ARG A 316 -17.87 -11.85 -19.44
CA ARG A 316 -19.21 -11.32 -19.22
C ARG A 316 -20.20 -12.47 -19.05
N PRO A 317 -20.59 -12.81 -17.80
CA PRO A 317 -21.47 -13.96 -17.52
C PRO A 317 -22.86 -13.87 -18.17
N ASP A 318 -23.29 -12.69 -18.57
CA ASP A 318 -24.56 -12.40 -19.25
C ASP A 318 -24.50 -12.61 -20.77
N ILE A 319 -23.32 -12.89 -21.34
CA ILE A 319 -23.17 -13.27 -22.74
C ILE A 319 -23.33 -14.79 -22.85
N ASP A 320 -24.50 -15.21 -23.31
CA ASP A 320 -24.86 -16.61 -23.53
C ASP A 320 -24.01 -17.21 -24.67
N SER A 321 -22.91 -17.85 -24.30
CA SER A 321 -22.02 -18.56 -25.21
C SER A 321 -21.45 -19.78 -24.49
N ALA A 322 -21.30 -20.89 -25.22
CA ALA A 322 -20.92 -22.19 -24.66
C ALA A 322 -19.64 -22.13 -23.79
N ASP A 323 -18.71 -21.22 -24.12
CA ASP A 323 -17.42 -21.09 -23.45
C ASP A 323 -17.25 -19.76 -22.66
N THR A 324 -18.25 -18.87 -22.66
CA THR A 324 -18.20 -17.52 -22.02
C THR A 324 -16.83 -16.82 -22.21
N PRO A 325 -16.40 -16.56 -23.46
CA PRO A 325 -15.05 -16.10 -23.73
C PRO A 325 -14.84 -14.67 -23.22
N ALA A 326 -13.58 -14.30 -23.06
CA ALA A 326 -13.19 -12.96 -22.67
C ALA A 326 -13.70 -11.92 -23.67
N VAL A 327 -14.18 -10.77 -23.16
CA VAL A 327 -14.63 -9.64 -23.98
C VAL A 327 -13.60 -8.52 -24.04
N CYS A 328 -12.73 -8.44 -23.04
CA CYS A 328 -11.64 -7.49 -22.95
C CYS A 328 -10.55 -8.02 -21.99
N GLN A 329 -9.45 -7.28 -21.90
CA GLN A 329 -8.43 -7.47 -20.87
C GLN A 329 -8.46 -6.29 -19.90
N LEU A 330 -8.16 -6.57 -18.65
CA LEU A 330 -7.82 -5.57 -17.65
C LEU A 330 -6.30 -5.51 -17.51
N TYR A 331 -5.70 -4.43 -17.99
CA TYR A 331 -4.26 -4.19 -17.89
C TYR A 331 -3.92 -3.38 -16.63
N CYS A 332 -3.15 -4.00 -15.76
CA CYS A 332 -2.77 -3.45 -14.46
C CYS A 332 -1.29 -3.03 -14.42
N GLY A 333 -0.59 -2.94 -15.55
CA GLY A 333 0.87 -2.73 -15.58
C GLY A 333 1.31 -1.33 -15.17
N GLU A 334 0.59 -0.30 -15.64
CA GLU A 334 0.94 1.12 -15.43
C GLU A 334 0.16 1.78 -14.27
N SER A 335 -1.03 1.26 -13.98
CA SER A 335 -1.88 1.71 -12.88
C SER A 335 -2.83 0.61 -12.45
N GLY A 336 -3.16 0.58 -11.17
CA GLY A 336 -4.02 -0.45 -10.56
C GLY A 336 -3.85 -0.45 -9.05
N ASN A 337 -4.79 -1.05 -8.33
CA ASN A 337 -4.67 -1.22 -6.89
C ASN A 337 -3.82 -2.45 -6.52
N CYS A 338 -3.63 -2.69 -5.22
CA CYS A 338 -2.73 -3.72 -4.71
C CYS A 338 -3.09 -5.16 -5.13
N PHE A 339 -4.34 -5.43 -5.54
CA PHE A 339 -4.78 -6.77 -5.96
C PHE A 339 -4.11 -7.26 -7.25
N ARG A 340 -3.45 -6.37 -8.01
CA ARG A 340 -2.54 -6.75 -9.10
C ARG A 340 -1.37 -7.64 -8.62
N LEU A 341 -0.99 -7.53 -7.35
CA LEU A 341 0.16 -8.24 -6.76
C LEU A 341 -0.18 -9.65 -6.25
N LEU A 342 -1.40 -10.16 -6.49
CA LEU A 342 -1.76 -11.53 -6.07
C LEU A 342 -0.91 -12.56 -6.81
N ASN A 343 -0.20 -13.41 -6.07
CA ASN A 343 0.64 -14.47 -6.65
C ASN A 343 -0.17 -15.70 -7.05
N HIS A 344 0.42 -16.48 -7.96
CA HIS A 344 -0.13 -17.77 -8.36
C HIS A 344 0.04 -18.87 -7.30
N ASP A 345 -0.98 -19.71 -7.15
CA ASP A 345 -0.84 -21.08 -6.67
C ASP A 345 -1.84 -22.03 -7.37
N CYS A 346 -1.43 -23.27 -7.65
CA CYS A 346 -2.31 -24.29 -8.25
C CYS A 346 -3.42 -24.78 -7.31
N LYS A 347 -3.30 -24.58 -5.98
CA LYS A 347 -4.36 -24.74 -4.98
C LYS A 347 -4.59 -23.40 -4.28
N PRO A 348 -5.15 -22.41 -5.00
CA PRO A 348 -5.20 -21.04 -4.53
C PRO A 348 -6.12 -20.86 -3.32
N SER A 349 -5.91 -19.76 -2.58
CA SER A 349 -6.79 -19.37 -1.47
C SER A 349 -7.95 -18.47 -1.91
N ALA A 350 -7.85 -17.83 -3.07
CA ALA A 350 -8.85 -16.95 -3.63
C ALA A 350 -9.02 -17.16 -5.15
N ARG A 351 -10.04 -16.53 -5.73
CA ARG A 351 -10.27 -16.47 -7.18
C ARG A 351 -10.75 -15.08 -7.60
N PHE A 352 -10.59 -14.76 -8.88
CA PHE A 352 -11.29 -13.66 -9.52
C PHE A 352 -12.68 -14.12 -9.95
N THR A 353 -13.70 -13.32 -9.63
CA THR A 353 -15.09 -13.57 -10.02
C THR A 353 -15.68 -12.28 -10.61
N PRO A 354 -16.23 -12.29 -11.84
CA PRO A 354 -17.04 -11.17 -12.33
C PRO A 354 -18.24 -10.95 -11.42
N LYS A 355 -18.41 -9.71 -10.95
CA LYS A 355 -19.61 -9.28 -10.22
C LYS A 355 -20.14 -7.99 -10.79
N LYS A 356 -21.45 -7.95 -11.02
CA LYS A 356 -22.19 -6.76 -11.41
C LYS A 356 -22.38 -5.85 -10.21
N VAL A 357 -21.94 -4.60 -10.33
CA VAL A 357 -22.03 -3.55 -9.31
C VAL A 357 -22.48 -2.27 -9.99
N SER A 358 -23.67 -1.80 -9.65
CA SER A 358 -24.28 -0.60 -10.23
C SER A 358 -24.29 -0.63 -11.77
N GLY A 359 -24.66 -1.77 -12.37
CA GLY A 359 -24.80 -1.96 -13.81
C GLY A 359 -23.49 -2.13 -14.61
N ARG A 360 -22.38 -2.30 -13.91
CA ARG A 360 -21.07 -2.61 -14.49
C ARG A 360 -20.49 -3.88 -13.84
N TYR A 361 -19.88 -4.74 -14.63
CA TYR A 361 -19.07 -5.84 -14.11
C TYR A 361 -17.71 -5.34 -13.61
N ILE A 362 -17.29 -5.82 -12.44
CA ILE A 362 -15.93 -5.67 -11.92
C ILE A 362 -15.35 -7.05 -11.58
N MET A 363 -14.02 -7.15 -11.49
CA MET A 363 -13.35 -8.38 -11.05
C MET A 363 -13.15 -8.38 -9.54
N VAL A 364 -13.99 -9.13 -8.82
CA VAL A 364 -13.91 -9.29 -7.37
C VAL A 364 -12.97 -10.43 -7.01
N VAL A 365 -12.18 -10.25 -5.96
CA VAL A 365 -11.37 -11.31 -5.34
C VAL A 365 -12.18 -11.96 -4.24
N GLU A 366 -12.53 -13.23 -4.40
CA GLU A 366 -13.32 -14.02 -3.45
C GLU A 366 -12.49 -15.15 -2.83
N ALA A 367 -12.62 -15.34 -1.51
CA ALA A 367 -11.95 -16.42 -0.80
C ALA A 367 -12.57 -17.79 -1.13
N LEU A 368 -11.75 -18.78 -1.48
CA LEU A 368 -12.17 -20.17 -1.75
C LEU A 368 -12.25 -21.04 -0.49
N LYS A 369 -11.55 -20.61 0.56
CA LYS A 369 -11.42 -21.25 1.87
C LYS A 369 -11.20 -20.17 2.93
N ASP A 370 -11.26 -20.55 4.20
CA ASP A 370 -10.86 -19.63 5.26
C ASP A 370 -9.38 -19.26 5.10
N ILE A 371 -9.08 -17.96 5.14
CA ILE A 371 -7.75 -17.40 5.00
C ILE A 371 -7.35 -16.78 6.34
N HIS A 372 -6.30 -17.31 6.94
CA HIS A 372 -5.82 -16.87 8.24
C HIS A 372 -4.91 -15.63 8.11
N ASP A 373 -4.92 -14.81 9.15
CA ASP A 373 -3.99 -13.69 9.30
C ASP A 373 -2.54 -14.12 9.08
N GLY A 374 -1.77 -13.31 8.35
CA GLY A 374 -0.37 -13.56 8.07
C GLY A 374 -0.09 -14.54 6.92
N THR A 375 -1.11 -15.17 6.34
CA THR A 375 -0.94 -16.08 5.19
C THR A 375 -0.96 -15.35 3.85
N GLU A 376 -0.29 -15.88 2.84
CA GLU A 376 -0.33 -15.35 1.47
C GLU A 376 -1.71 -15.59 0.83
N ILE A 377 -2.26 -14.56 0.21
CA ILE A 377 -3.45 -14.66 -0.65
C ILE A 377 -2.98 -15.00 -2.06
N THR A 378 -3.44 -16.11 -2.62
CA THR A 378 -3.04 -16.60 -3.93
C THR A 378 -4.25 -16.88 -4.80
N VAL A 379 -4.07 -16.76 -6.12
CA VAL A 379 -5.07 -17.02 -7.16
C VAL A 379 -4.54 -18.01 -8.19
N SER A 380 -5.41 -18.58 -9.02
CA SER A 380 -4.94 -19.29 -10.22
C SER A 380 -4.75 -18.27 -11.35
N TYR A 381 -3.63 -18.36 -12.06
CA TYR A 381 -3.42 -17.59 -13.30
C TYR A 381 -3.98 -18.30 -14.54
N GLY A 382 -4.65 -19.45 -14.34
CA GLY A 382 -5.15 -20.28 -15.43
C GLY A 382 -4.10 -21.29 -15.92
N ASN A 383 -4.57 -22.22 -16.75
CA ASN A 383 -3.72 -23.25 -17.33
C ASN A 383 -2.78 -22.64 -18.37
N GLY A 384 -1.52 -23.08 -18.40
CA GLY A 384 -0.55 -22.67 -19.42
C GLY A 384 0.17 -21.35 -19.17
N PHE A 385 -0.18 -20.58 -18.13
CA PHE A 385 0.49 -19.30 -17.83
C PHE A 385 2.01 -19.43 -17.67
N PHE A 386 2.47 -20.47 -16.98
CA PHE A 386 3.90 -20.75 -16.77
C PHE A 386 4.49 -21.73 -17.80
N GLY A 387 3.77 -22.04 -18.89
CA GLY A 387 4.13 -23.14 -19.78
C GLY A 387 4.12 -24.48 -19.03
N GLU A 388 5.22 -25.23 -19.10
CA GLU A 388 5.32 -26.59 -18.52
C GLU A 388 5.72 -26.63 -17.05
N ALA A 389 6.32 -25.56 -16.48
CA ALA A 389 6.95 -25.62 -15.16
C ALA A 389 6.43 -24.55 -14.20
N CYS A 390 5.41 -24.91 -13.40
CA CYS A 390 4.93 -24.07 -12.31
C CYS A 390 5.81 -24.20 -11.05
N SER A 391 6.30 -23.07 -10.53
CA SER A 391 7.13 -23.02 -9.31
C SER A 391 6.34 -22.61 -8.05
N CYS A 392 5.01 -22.75 -8.06
CA CYS A 392 4.18 -22.48 -6.90
C CYS A 392 4.42 -23.49 -5.77
N GLN A 393 3.90 -23.20 -4.57
CA GLN A 393 4.12 -24.07 -3.41
C GLN A 393 3.45 -25.44 -3.60
N THR A 394 2.33 -25.50 -4.31
CA THR A 394 1.62 -26.76 -4.59
C THR A 394 2.37 -27.68 -5.57
N CYS A 395 3.19 -27.13 -6.46
CA CYS A 395 3.87 -27.89 -7.52
C CYS A 395 5.35 -28.19 -7.22
N LYS A 396 5.94 -27.49 -6.25
CA LYS A 396 7.21 -27.88 -5.61
C LYS A 396 6.97 -29.03 -4.65
#